data_AF-A0A4U6P5L8-F1
#
_entry.id   AF-A0A4U6P5L8-F1
#
_cell.length_a   1.000
_cell.length_b   1.000
_cell.length_c   1.000
_cell.angle_alpha   90.00
_cell.angle_beta   90.00
_cell.angle_gamma   90.00
#
_symmetry.space_group_name_H-M   'P 1'
#
loop_
_entity.id
_entity.type
_entity.pdbx_description
1 polymer ?
#
loop_
_entity_poly.entity_id
_entity_poly.type
_entity_poly.pdbx_seq_one_letter_code
_entity_poly.pdbx_strand_id
1 'polypeptide(L)'
;MIEEFARAEAAVTEALIQLSNVPTKGKNINLPHLVGQRFAALAEAIGTDGPFAVEGKALSKALEEFIAFETLRATLCHGTQTITVDHKGRWHVTLRLQALRNGKVVRETLVLDENEAIERCKMIHAARQRLESKISLMIKALAG
;
A
#
# COMPACT_ATOMS: atom_id res chain seq x y z
N MET A 1 0.56 9.02 9.21
CA MET A 1 -0.15 7.89 8.56
C MET A 1 -0.27 8.07 7.05
N ILE A 2 -0.88 9.16 6.54
CA ILE A 2 -1.02 9.40 5.08
C ILE A 2 0.33 9.45 4.36
N GLU A 3 1.35 10.07 4.98
CA GLU A 3 2.69 10.15 4.41
C GLU A 3 3.32 8.76 4.16
N GLU A 4 3.03 7.78 5.02
CA GLU A 4 3.56 6.42 4.86
C GLU A 4 2.99 5.75 3.60
N PHE A 5 1.72 6.00 3.28
CA PHE A 5 1.10 5.57 2.03
C PHE A 5 1.72 6.29 0.84
N ALA A 6 1.86 7.62 0.89
CA ALA A 6 2.46 8.38 -0.20
C ALA A 6 3.89 7.92 -0.55
N ARG A 7 4.70 7.60 0.47
CA ARG A 7 6.06 7.08 0.28
C ARG A 7 6.05 5.68 -0.35
N ALA A 8 5.18 4.78 0.12
CA ALA A 8 5.02 3.46 -0.50
C ALA A 8 4.56 3.56 -1.96
N GLU A 9 3.60 4.45 -2.25
CA GLU A 9 3.12 4.72 -3.62
C GLU A 9 4.25 5.18 -4.54
N ALA A 10 5.09 6.11 -4.07
CA ALA A 10 6.24 6.59 -4.81
C ALA A 10 7.25 5.45 -5.07
N ALA A 11 7.57 4.64 -4.05
CA ALA A 11 8.48 3.51 -4.18
C ALA A 11 7.99 2.45 -5.17
N VAL A 12 6.69 2.11 -5.13
CA VAL A 12 6.08 1.17 -6.10
C VAL A 12 6.09 1.74 -7.51
N THR A 13 5.83 3.04 -7.66
CA THR A 13 5.86 3.71 -8.97
C THR A 13 7.26 3.67 -9.57
N GLU A 14 8.27 4.04 -8.78
CA GLU A 14 9.66 4.01 -9.20
C GLU A 14 10.10 2.58 -9.57
N ALA A 15 9.71 1.59 -8.76
CA ALA A 15 9.99 0.18 -9.05
C ALA A 15 9.43 -0.25 -10.41
N LEU A 16 8.17 0.07 -10.70
CA LEU A 16 7.55 -0.26 -11.99
C LEU A 16 8.28 0.39 -13.17
N ILE A 17 8.68 1.66 -13.03
CA ILE A 17 9.47 2.36 -14.05
C ILE A 17 10.78 1.61 -14.30
N GLN A 18 11.52 1.26 -13.24
CA GLN A 18 12.79 0.55 -13.36
C GLN A 18 12.62 -0.86 -13.95
N LEU A 19 11.60 -1.61 -13.54
CA LEU A 19 11.27 -2.92 -14.10
C LEU A 19 10.94 -2.83 -15.59
N SER A 20 10.22 -1.81 -16.02
CA SER A 20 9.88 -1.59 -17.43
C SER A 20 11.11 -1.36 -18.32
N ASN A 21 12.21 -0.86 -17.73
CA ASN A 21 13.48 -0.60 -18.42
C ASN A 21 14.41 -1.83 -18.49
N VAL A 22 14.09 -2.95 -17.85
CA VAL A 22 14.93 -4.16 -17.90
C VAL A 22 14.83 -4.80 -19.30
N PRO A 23 15.96 -5.03 -20.01
CA PRO A 23 15.93 -5.63 -21.33
C PRO A 23 15.20 -6.98 -21.36
N THR A 24 14.35 -7.17 -22.37
CA THR A 24 13.55 -8.38 -22.61
C THR A 24 12.44 -8.61 -21.57
N LYS A 25 12.75 -8.65 -20.27
CA LYS A 25 11.78 -8.88 -19.18
C LYS A 25 10.81 -7.72 -18.97
N GLY A 26 11.25 -6.49 -19.16
CA GLY A 26 10.47 -5.26 -18.90
C GLY A 26 9.43 -4.91 -19.96
N LYS A 27 9.47 -5.53 -21.14
CA LYS A 27 8.68 -5.12 -22.32
C LYS A 27 7.15 -5.11 -22.09
N ASN A 28 6.66 -5.95 -21.20
CA ASN A 28 5.22 -6.10 -20.93
C ASN A 28 4.80 -5.54 -19.57
N ILE A 29 5.66 -4.76 -18.91
CA ILE A 29 5.31 -4.14 -17.63
C ILE A 29 4.31 -3.01 -17.86
N ASN A 30 3.13 -3.16 -17.26
CA ASN A 30 2.08 -2.15 -17.30
C ASN A 30 2.43 -0.97 -16.36
N LEU A 31 2.27 0.26 -16.85
CA LEU A 31 2.46 1.50 -16.08
C LEU A 31 1.14 2.26 -15.93
N PRO A 32 0.21 1.76 -15.11
CA PRO A 32 -1.12 2.36 -14.99
C PRO A 32 -1.07 3.71 -14.26
N HIS A 33 -2.02 4.59 -14.59
CA HIS A 33 -2.10 5.93 -14.01
C HIS A 33 -2.62 5.93 -12.56
N LEU A 34 -3.50 4.99 -12.20
CA LEU A 34 -4.13 4.98 -10.88
C LEU A 34 -3.26 4.26 -9.85
N VAL A 35 -3.17 4.84 -8.65
CA VAL A 35 -2.38 4.29 -7.53
C VAL A 35 -2.67 2.80 -7.28
N GLY A 36 -3.93 2.43 -7.06
CA GLY A 36 -4.31 1.05 -6.75
C GLY A 36 -3.95 0.07 -7.89
N GLN A 37 -4.00 0.54 -9.14
CA GLN A 37 -3.58 -0.26 -10.29
C GLN A 37 -2.07 -0.46 -10.33
N ARG A 38 -1.27 0.49 -9.82
CA ARG A 38 0.20 0.34 -9.74
C ARG A 38 0.60 -0.76 -8.75
N PHE A 39 -0.05 -0.84 -7.59
CA PHE A 39 0.17 -1.96 -6.66
C PHE A 39 -0.19 -3.31 -7.29
N ALA A 40 -1.31 -3.38 -8.01
CA ALA A 40 -1.72 -4.59 -8.74
C ALA A 40 -0.72 -4.96 -9.86
N ALA A 41 -0.27 -3.97 -10.64
CA ALA A 41 0.73 -4.18 -11.70
C ALA A 41 2.06 -4.69 -11.13
N LEU A 42 2.51 -4.16 -9.99
CA LEU A 42 3.72 -4.66 -9.33
C LEU A 42 3.52 -6.09 -8.82
N ALA A 43 2.35 -6.38 -8.22
CA ALA A 43 2.02 -7.72 -7.75
C ALA A 43 1.98 -8.75 -8.89
N GLU A 44 1.44 -8.39 -10.05
CA GLU A 44 1.44 -9.21 -11.26
C GLU A 44 2.86 -9.43 -11.78
N ALA A 45 3.67 -8.37 -11.85
CA ALA A 45 5.05 -8.43 -12.34
C ALA A 45 5.93 -9.40 -11.53
N ILE A 46 5.72 -9.47 -10.21
CA ILE A 46 6.48 -10.32 -9.28
C ILE A 46 5.76 -11.60 -8.87
N GLY A 47 4.54 -11.81 -9.38
CA GLY A 47 3.74 -13.00 -9.11
C GLY A 47 4.37 -14.26 -9.70
N THR A 48 3.81 -15.43 -9.40
CA THR A 48 4.33 -16.73 -9.84
C THR A 48 4.54 -16.83 -11.35
N ASP A 49 3.65 -16.21 -12.11
CA ASP A 49 3.64 -16.21 -13.58
C ASP A 49 4.19 -14.90 -14.16
N GLY A 50 4.71 -14.02 -13.31
CA GLY A 50 5.23 -12.71 -13.67
C GLY A 50 6.66 -12.76 -14.22
N PRO A 51 7.08 -11.77 -15.04
CA PRO A 51 8.43 -11.68 -15.60
C PRO A 51 9.55 -11.60 -14.55
N PHE A 52 9.23 -11.17 -13.33
CA PHE A 52 10.16 -11.02 -12.21
C PHE A 52 9.82 -11.95 -11.02
N ALA A 53 9.17 -13.10 -11.28
CA ALA A 53 8.78 -14.05 -10.25
C ALA A 53 9.93 -14.49 -9.32
N VAL A 54 11.12 -14.69 -9.88
CA VAL A 54 12.30 -15.18 -9.15
C VAL A 54 12.87 -14.06 -8.27
N GLU A 55 13.10 -12.89 -8.85
CA GLU A 55 13.71 -11.74 -8.18
C GLU A 55 12.77 -11.11 -7.15
N GLY A 56 11.47 -11.11 -7.45
CA GLY A 56 10.41 -10.51 -6.64
C GLY A 56 9.83 -11.42 -5.56
N LYS A 57 10.30 -12.67 -5.42
CA LYS A 57 9.79 -13.63 -4.43
C LYS A 57 9.79 -13.07 -3.00
N ALA A 58 10.85 -12.39 -2.61
CA ALA A 58 10.97 -11.79 -1.27
C ALA A 58 10.16 -10.48 -1.11
N LEU A 59 9.77 -9.85 -2.21
CA LEU A 59 8.96 -8.64 -2.26
C LEU A 59 7.47 -8.95 -2.16
N SER A 60 7.00 -10.05 -2.76
CA SER A 60 5.59 -10.43 -2.81
C SER A 60 4.89 -10.40 -1.44
N LYS A 61 5.50 -11.01 -0.41
CA LYS A 61 4.95 -10.98 0.96
C LYS A 61 4.90 -9.57 1.55
N ALA A 62 5.95 -8.76 1.35
CA ALA A 62 5.99 -7.40 1.90
C ALA A 62 4.95 -6.50 1.21
N LEU A 63 4.69 -6.73 -0.07
CA LEU A 63 3.65 -6.05 -0.84
C LEU A 63 2.25 -6.41 -0.33
N GLU A 64 1.98 -7.70 -0.12
CA GLU A 64 0.71 -8.17 0.47
C GLU A 64 0.46 -7.59 1.86
N GLU A 65 1.46 -7.64 2.75
CA GLU A 65 1.38 -7.05 4.09
C GLU A 65 1.04 -5.56 4.05
N PHE A 66 1.58 -4.82 3.07
CA PHE A 66 1.30 -3.39 2.94
C PHE A 66 -0.09 -3.11 2.36
N ILE A 67 -0.49 -3.86 1.32
CA ILE A 67 -1.81 -3.72 0.66
C ILE A 67 -2.95 -4.02 1.65
N ALA A 68 -2.72 -4.83 2.69
CA ALA A 68 -3.70 -5.06 3.75
C ALA A 68 -4.19 -3.75 4.42
N PHE A 69 -3.42 -2.66 4.35
CA PHE A 69 -3.80 -1.35 4.88
C PHE A 69 -4.58 -0.47 3.88
N GLU A 70 -4.87 -0.93 2.67
CA GLU A 70 -5.54 -0.14 1.62
C GLU A 70 -6.93 0.34 2.05
N THR A 71 -7.67 -0.49 2.79
CA THR A 71 -8.99 -0.12 3.30
C THR A 71 -8.90 1.07 4.29
N LEU A 72 -7.87 1.06 5.13
CA LEU A 72 -7.59 2.16 6.06
C LEU A 72 -7.17 3.43 5.29
N ARG A 73 -6.29 3.30 4.29
CA ARG A 73 -5.91 4.41 3.38
C ARG A 73 -7.14 5.05 2.76
N ALA A 74 -8.01 4.25 2.14
CA ALA A 74 -9.23 4.73 1.50
C ALA A 74 -10.13 5.47 2.49
N THR A 75 -10.27 4.96 3.71
CA THR A 75 -11.08 5.61 4.75
C THR A 75 -10.46 6.94 5.21
N LEU A 76 -9.13 7.03 5.33
CA LEU A 76 -8.44 8.26 5.71
C LEU A 76 -8.51 9.34 4.62
N CYS A 77 -8.38 8.95 3.36
CA CYS A 77 -8.29 9.89 2.24
C CYS A 77 -9.65 10.28 1.64
N HIS A 78 -10.64 9.39 1.72
CA HIS A 78 -11.93 9.55 1.04
C HIS A 78 -13.14 9.42 1.97
N GLY A 79 -12.92 9.05 3.24
CA GLY A 79 -13.97 8.96 4.24
C GLY A 79 -14.26 10.28 4.95
N THR A 80 -15.29 10.26 5.80
CA THR A 80 -15.56 11.30 6.78
C THR A 80 -14.98 10.92 8.13
N GLN A 81 -14.67 11.94 8.94
CA GLN A 81 -13.92 11.79 10.18
C GLN A 81 -14.65 12.56 11.27
N THR A 82 -14.85 11.94 12.43
CA THR A 82 -15.39 12.60 13.62
C THR A 82 -14.45 12.31 14.78
N ILE A 83 -13.92 13.36 15.39
CA ILE A 83 -13.06 13.26 16.56
C ILE A 83 -13.90 13.64 17.78
N THR A 84 -13.87 12.81 18.81
CA THR A 84 -14.54 13.06 20.09
C THR A 84 -13.52 12.97 21.22
N VAL A 85 -13.66 13.80 22.24
CA VAL A 85 -12.82 13.78 23.44
C VAL A 85 -13.68 13.41 24.63
N ASP A 86 -13.25 12.42 25.43
CA ASP A 86 -13.97 12.02 26.63
C ASP A 86 -13.69 12.94 27.83
N HIS A 87 -14.39 12.72 28.94
CA HIS A 87 -14.23 13.50 30.18
C HIS A 87 -12.83 13.40 30.80
N LYS A 88 -11.98 12.45 30.37
CA LYS A 88 -10.59 12.29 30.80
C LYS A 88 -9.60 12.90 29.81
N GLY A 89 -10.08 13.58 28.77
CA GLY A 89 -9.24 14.18 27.73
C GLY A 89 -8.74 13.19 26.69
N ARG A 90 -9.23 11.94 26.67
CA ARG A 90 -8.81 10.93 25.68
C ARG A 90 -9.61 11.09 24.41
N TRP A 91 -8.93 11.21 23.29
CA TRP A 91 -9.59 11.33 22.01
C TRP A 91 -9.88 9.94 21.39
N HIS A 92 -10.98 9.88 20.66
CA HIS A 92 -11.35 8.77 19.79
C HIS A 92 -11.67 9.35 18.42
N VAL A 93 -11.32 8.63 17.36
CA VAL A 93 -11.70 8.98 15.99
C VAL A 93 -12.63 7.92 15.43
N THR A 94 -13.75 8.37 14.87
CA THR A 94 -14.61 7.56 14.02
C THR A 94 -14.35 7.94 12.58
N LEU A 95 -13.86 6.98 11.80
CA LEU A 95 -13.64 7.08 10.36
C LEU A 95 -14.76 6.33 9.65
N ARG A 96 -15.39 6.95 8.65
CA ARG A 96 -16.50 6.35 7.89
C ARG A 96 -16.25 6.47 6.40
N LEU A 97 -16.36 5.38 5.67
CA LEU A 97 -16.24 5.37 4.21
C LEU A 97 -17.52 4.81 3.60
N GLN A 98 -18.01 5.48 2.56
CA GLN A 98 -19.03 4.93 1.66
C GLN A 98 -18.38 4.71 0.30
N ALA A 99 -18.30 3.45 -0.12
CA ALA A 99 -17.66 3.06 -1.38
C ALA A 99 -18.61 2.21 -2.22
N LEU A 100 -18.36 2.15 -3.53
CA LEU A 100 -19.00 1.19 -4.43
C LEU A 100 -18.04 0.01 -4.62
N ARG A 101 -18.50 -1.20 -4.31
CA ARG A 101 -17.77 -2.45 -4.61
C ARG A 101 -18.71 -3.38 -5.37
N ASN A 102 -18.30 -3.80 -6.57
CA ASN A 102 -19.11 -4.63 -7.48
C ASN A 102 -20.54 -4.09 -7.69
N GLY A 103 -20.65 -2.77 -7.89
CA GLY A 103 -21.93 -2.08 -8.09
C GLY A 103 -22.80 -1.93 -6.83
N LYS A 104 -22.35 -2.43 -5.67
CA LYS A 104 -23.07 -2.31 -4.39
C LYS A 104 -22.44 -1.25 -3.50
N VAL A 105 -23.29 -0.50 -2.80
CA VAL A 105 -22.85 0.44 -1.76
C VAL A 105 -22.37 -0.36 -0.55
N VAL A 106 -21.10 -0.15 -0.20
CA VAL A 106 -20.46 -0.67 1.01
C VAL A 106 -20.22 0.50 1.95
N ARG A 107 -20.58 0.31 3.23
CA ARG A 107 -20.34 1.28 4.30
C ARG A 107 -19.38 0.66 5.30
N GLU A 108 -18.28 1.35 5.54
CA GLU A 108 -17.25 0.93 6.46
C GLU A 108 -17.18 1.96 7.59
N THR A 109 -17.11 1.48 8.82
CA THR A 109 -16.88 2.31 10.01
C THR A 109 -15.71 1.73 10.77
N LEU A 110 -14.71 2.55 11.04
CA LEU A 110 -13.58 2.22 11.88
C LEU A 110 -13.53 3.22 13.03
N VAL A 111 -13.55 2.71 14.25
CA VAL A 111 -13.33 3.51 15.46
C VAL A 111 -11.94 3.17 15.98
N LEU A 112 -11.15 4.19 16.27
CA LEU A 112 -9.84 4.05 16.90
C LEU A 112 -9.78 4.93 18.14
N ASP A 113 -9.33 4.36 19.25
CA ASP A 113 -8.77 5.17 20.32
C ASP A 113 -7.35 5.66 19.98
N GLU A 114 -6.80 6.52 20.84
CA GLU A 114 -5.46 7.08 20.68
C GLU A 114 -4.35 6.02 20.60
N ASN A 115 -4.36 5.02 21.49
CA ASN A 115 -3.34 3.98 21.51
C ASN A 115 -3.44 3.10 20.27
N GLU A 116 -4.67 2.76 19.89
CA GLU A 116 -4.96 2.04 18.66
C GLU A 116 -4.38 2.78 17.46
N ALA A 117 -4.68 4.07 17.31
CA ALA A 117 -4.16 4.87 16.20
C ALA A 117 -2.62 4.92 16.16
N ILE A 118 -1.97 5.05 17.32
CA ILE A 118 -0.50 5.00 17.45
C ILE A 118 0.04 3.64 16.97
N GLU A 119 -0.55 2.54 17.40
CA GLU A 119 -0.12 1.20 16.97
C GLU A 119 -0.35 0.98 15.48
N ARG A 120 -1.48 1.42 14.91
CA ARG A 120 -1.69 1.37 13.45
C ARG A 120 -0.62 2.16 12.70
N CYS A 121 -0.26 3.35 13.19
CA CYS A 121 0.83 4.15 12.61
C CYS A 121 2.16 3.38 12.60
N LYS A 122 2.54 2.75 13.71
CA LYS A 122 3.76 1.95 13.81
C LYS A 122 3.73 0.76 12.85
N MET A 123 2.61 0.07 12.76
CA MET A 123 2.45 -1.09 11.85
C MET A 123 2.61 -0.69 10.38
N ILE A 124 1.96 0.40 9.96
CA ILE A 124 2.04 0.89 8.57
C ILE A 124 3.46 1.36 8.26
N HIS A 125 4.09 2.09 9.18
CA HIS A 125 5.48 2.53 9.03
C HIS A 125 6.42 1.34 8.84
N ALA A 126 6.31 0.32 9.69
CA ALA A 126 7.14 -0.88 9.60
C ALA A 126 6.87 -1.67 8.30
N ALA A 127 5.61 -1.79 7.88
CA ALA A 127 5.24 -2.43 6.62
C ALA A 127 5.80 -1.69 5.41
N ARG A 128 5.70 -0.35 5.37
CA ARG A 128 6.32 0.49 4.34
C ARG A 128 7.84 0.28 4.30
N GLN A 129 8.52 0.34 5.44
CA GLN A 129 9.98 0.15 5.50
C GLN A 129 10.40 -1.21 4.94
N ARG A 130 9.66 -2.28 5.28
CA ARG A 130 9.90 -3.61 4.72
C ARG A 130 9.68 -3.61 3.22
N LEU A 131 8.59 -3.04 2.74
CA LEU A 131 8.28 -2.94 1.31
C LEU A 131 9.40 -2.23 0.54
N GLU A 132 9.79 -1.03 0.96
CA GLU A 132 10.86 -0.25 0.32
C GLU A 132 12.20 -0.98 0.33
N SER A 133 12.54 -1.62 1.45
CA SER A 133 13.77 -2.39 1.56
C SER A 133 13.79 -3.56 0.57
N LYS A 134 12.67 -4.28 0.41
CA LYS A 134 12.56 -5.40 -0.53
C LYS A 134 12.54 -4.93 -1.98
N ILE A 135 11.92 -3.80 -2.29
CA ILE A 135 12.02 -3.16 -3.61
C ILE A 135 13.48 -2.84 -3.91
N SER A 136 14.18 -2.15 -3.00
CA SER A 136 15.58 -1.77 -3.22
C SER A 136 16.48 -2.99 -3.45
N LEU A 137 16.28 -4.07 -2.70
CA LEU A 137 17.05 -5.31 -2.87
C LEU A 137 16.79 -5.97 -4.24
N MET A 138 15.53 -6.05 -4.67
CA MET A 138 15.16 -6.61 -5.97
C MET A 138 15.78 -5.79 -7.11
N ILE A 139 15.65 -4.45 -7.06
CA ILE A 139 16.23 -3.56 -8.07
C ILE A 139 17.76 -3.72 -8.15
N LYS A 140 18.45 -3.79 -7.00
CA LYS A 140 19.91 -4.01 -6.99
C LYS A 140 20.30 -5.35 -7.62
N ALA A 141 19.51 -6.39 -7.39
CA ALA A 141 19.75 -7.71 -7.98
C ALA A 141 19.56 -7.74 -9.51
N LEU A 142 18.80 -6.79 -10.07
CA LEU A 142 18.59 -6.65 -11.52
C LEU A 142 19.66 -5.78 -12.21
N ALA A 143 20.44 -5.02 -11.43
CA ALA A 143 21.47 -4.12 -11.94
C ALA A 143 22.88 -4.76 -11.98
N GLY A 144 23.05 -5.94 -11.38
CA GLY A 144 24.30 -6.73 -11.39
C GLY A 144 24.16 -7.95 -12.28
#